data_AF-A0A9W9S3S6-F1
#
_entry.id   AF-A0A9W9S3S6-F1
#
_cell.length_a   1.000
_cell.length_b   1.000
_cell.length_c   1.000
_cell.angle_alpha   90.00
_cell.angle_beta   90.00
_cell.angle_gamma   90.00
#
_symmetry.space_group_name_H-M   'P 1'
#
loop_
_entity.id
_entity.type
_entity.pdbx_description
1 polymer ?
#
loop_
_entity_poly.entity_id
_entity_poly.type
_entity_poly.pdbx_seq_one_letter_code
_entity_poly.pdbx_strand_id
1 'polypeptide(L)'
;MLVNIAQTIAMQLGLDQPESIQDFSRTKRKLTLVELSEAAKMWSCSSLTYFSISSTYGMLPVSSNGMVDLICDEESAYDIPIEMKHQLLIARFSARTNKYMSRSMPFLRERTCSKETSGILGLLEQEYSDLCRGLGQALTAETEILLIGTGIQLYVFYLLDTGQSLARKIGLLGAFDFAKSLINKLQQLDATADIIKYSPFSYFRMATLAALFILRLEDSSFVGLVDVDGGKQAFNTALMLLRRASLEDNDLPGRTSKILVELWSAQAAHGRVVKSLD
;
A
#
# COMPACT_ATOMS: atom_id res chain seq x y z
N MET A 1 -6.90 -16.72 -5.32
CA MET A 1 -8.06 -17.63 -5.46
C MET A 1 -8.85 -17.74 -4.16
N LEU A 2 -8.25 -18.19 -3.05
CA LEU A 2 -8.95 -18.35 -1.76
C LEU A 2 -9.63 -17.06 -1.24
N VAL A 3 -8.95 -15.92 -1.32
CA VAL A 3 -9.52 -14.64 -0.85
C VAL A 3 -10.77 -14.22 -1.63
N ASN A 4 -10.81 -14.51 -2.94
CA ASN A 4 -11.99 -14.24 -3.76
C ASN A 4 -13.14 -15.17 -3.36
N ILE A 5 -12.85 -16.46 -3.13
CA ILE A 5 -13.85 -17.44 -2.68
C ILE A 5 -14.42 -17.01 -1.33
N ALA A 6 -13.57 -16.66 -0.36
CA ALA A 6 -14.00 -16.17 0.95
C ALA A 6 -14.90 -14.94 0.85
N GLN A 7 -14.50 -13.95 0.03
CA GLN A 7 -15.30 -12.74 -0.20
C GLN A 7 -16.65 -13.07 -0.86
N THR A 8 -16.68 -13.94 -1.86
CA THR A 8 -17.92 -14.36 -2.53
C THR A 8 -18.85 -15.13 -1.58
N ILE A 9 -18.31 -16.02 -0.75
CA ILE A 9 -19.09 -16.73 0.27
C ILE A 9 -19.66 -15.74 1.29
N ALA A 10 -18.85 -14.78 1.76
CA ALA A 10 -19.31 -13.75 2.68
C ALA A 10 -20.50 -12.95 2.12
N MET A 11 -20.46 -12.60 0.84
CA MET A 11 -21.58 -11.94 0.14
C MET A 11 -22.80 -12.87 0.00
N GLN A 12 -22.59 -14.15 -0.32
CA GLN A 12 -23.70 -15.13 -0.41
C GLN A 12 -24.38 -15.37 0.94
N LEU A 13 -23.67 -15.16 2.05
CA LEU A 13 -24.21 -15.20 3.40
C LEU A 13 -24.88 -13.89 3.84
N GLY A 14 -24.85 -12.84 3.01
CA GLY A 14 -25.43 -11.53 3.31
C GLY A 14 -24.65 -10.71 4.34
N LEU A 15 -23.37 -11.01 4.57
CA LEU A 15 -22.54 -10.28 5.55
C LEU A 15 -22.26 -8.83 5.13
N ASP A 16 -22.37 -8.56 3.83
CA ASP A 16 -22.26 -7.24 3.22
C ASP A 16 -23.51 -6.39 3.38
N GLN A 17 -24.64 -6.98 3.80
CA GLN A 17 -25.90 -6.31 4.08
C GLN A 17 -26.62 -7.01 5.24
N PRO A 18 -26.06 -6.96 6.47
CA PRO A 18 -26.56 -7.76 7.58
C PRO A 18 -27.99 -7.37 8.02
N GLU A 19 -28.42 -6.15 7.73
CA GLU A 19 -29.80 -5.68 7.95
C GLU A 19 -30.83 -6.44 7.08
N SER A 20 -30.41 -6.86 5.89
CA SER A 20 -31.24 -7.59 4.91
C SER A 20 -30.97 -9.10 4.94
N ILE A 21 -30.48 -9.66 6.06
CA ILE A 21 -30.08 -11.08 6.17
C ILE A 21 -31.17 -12.07 5.72
N GLN A 22 -32.43 -11.66 5.80
CA GLN A 22 -33.57 -12.49 5.44
C GLN A 22 -33.55 -12.88 3.95
N ASP A 23 -33.05 -12.02 3.08
CA ASP A 23 -32.97 -12.26 1.64
C ASP A 23 -31.94 -13.37 1.30
N PHE A 24 -31.04 -13.65 2.24
CA PHE A 24 -29.97 -14.65 2.14
C PHE A 24 -30.26 -15.93 2.93
N SER A 25 -31.42 -16.02 3.60
CA SER A 25 -31.80 -17.16 4.44
C SER A 25 -33.12 -17.78 4.00
N ARG A 26 -33.15 -19.12 3.89
CA ARG A 26 -34.38 -19.89 3.66
C ARG A 26 -35.29 -19.99 4.89
N THR A 27 -34.74 -19.66 6.06
CA THR A 27 -35.48 -19.65 7.33
C THR A 27 -35.72 -18.21 7.79
N LYS A 28 -36.82 -17.97 8.51
CA LYS A 28 -37.09 -16.64 9.08
C LYS A 28 -35.97 -16.26 10.04
N ARG A 29 -35.21 -15.22 9.71
CA ARG A 29 -34.04 -14.78 10.48
C ARG A 29 -34.03 -13.26 10.60
N LYS A 30 -33.93 -12.77 11.83
CA LYS A 30 -33.60 -11.38 12.14
C LYS A 30 -32.43 -11.41 13.11
N LEU A 31 -31.41 -10.63 12.81
CA LEU A 31 -30.23 -10.53 13.67
C LEU A 31 -30.52 -9.57 14.82
N THR A 32 -30.06 -9.95 16.00
CA THR A 32 -29.91 -9.03 17.14
C THR A 32 -28.80 -8.01 16.86
N LEU A 33 -28.77 -6.91 17.61
CA LEU A 33 -27.70 -5.89 17.47
C LEU A 33 -26.29 -6.49 17.65
N VAL A 34 -26.14 -7.46 18.56
CA VAL A 34 -24.86 -8.17 18.76
C VAL A 34 -24.48 -8.96 17.51
N GLU A 35 -25.41 -9.73 16.95
CA GLU A 35 -25.16 -10.51 15.73
C GLU A 35 -24.90 -9.62 14.51
N LEU A 36 -25.56 -8.47 14.42
CA LEU A 36 -25.30 -7.45 13.39
C LEU A 36 -23.85 -6.94 13.50
N SER A 37 -23.40 -6.64 14.72
CA SER A 37 -22.03 -6.19 14.97
C SER A 37 -21.00 -7.28 14.64
N GLU A 38 -21.26 -8.53 15.00
CA GLU A 38 -20.38 -9.65 14.65
C GLU A 38 -20.34 -9.92 13.14
N ALA A 39 -21.47 -9.78 12.44
CA ALA A 39 -21.51 -9.85 10.98
C ALA A 39 -20.67 -8.72 10.35
N ALA A 40 -20.79 -7.49 10.86
CA ALA A 40 -20.02 -6.35 10.39
C ALA A 40 -18.50 -6.49 10.65
N LYS A 41 -18.11 -7.04 11.81
CA LYS A 41 -16.70 -7.40 12.10
C LYS A 41 -16.20 -8.45 11.12
N MET A 42 -16.98 -9.51 10.87
CA MET A 42 -16.60 -10.58 9.94
C MET A 42 -16.46 -10.06 8.50
N TRP A 43 -17.40 -9.23 8.05
CA TRP A 43 -17.31 -8.55 6.76
C TRP A 43 -16.09 -7.64 6.66
N SER A 44 -15.77 -6.90 7.72
CA SER A 44 -14.59 -6.04 7.80
C SER A 44 -13.30 -6.84 7.69
N CYS A 45 -13.19 -7.99 8.38
CA CYS A 45 -12.01 -8.87 8.31
C CYS A 45 -11.82 -9.41 6.89
N SER A 46 -12.90 -9.89 6.28
CA SER A 46 -12.89 -10.41 4.92
C SER A 46 -12.49 -9.32 3.93
N SER A 47 -13.11 -8.14 4.03
CA SER A 47 -12.85 -7.00 3.15
C SER A 47 -11.43 -6.47 3.29
N LEU A 48 -10.91 -6.35 4.51
CA LEU A 48 -9.54 -5.93 4.76
C LEU A 48 -8.53 -6.90 4.12
N THR A 49 -8.72 -8.20 4.34
CA THR A 49 -7.88 -9.25 3.76
C THR A 49 -7.97 -9.21 2.23
N TYR A 50 -9.17 -9.02 1.70
CA TYR A 50 -9.44 -8.89 0.28
C TYR A 50 -8.72 -7.69 -0.36
N PHE A 51 -8.84 -6.50 0.21
CA PHE A 51 -8.17 -5.30 -0.29
C PHE A 51 -6.65 -5.39 -0.18
N SER A 52 -6.14 -5.92 0.94
CA SER A 52 -4.70 -6.09 1.16
C SER A 52 -4.08 -7.04 0.14
N ILE A 53 -4.65 -8.24 -0.04
CA ILE A 53 -4.16 -9.22 -1.02
C ILE A 53 -4.34 -8.69 -2.43
N SER A 54 -5.49 -8.11 -2.76
CA SER A 54 -5.75 -7.61 -4.12
C SER A 54 -4.74 -6.53 -4.50
N SER A 55 -4.51 -5.56 -3.61
CA SER A 55 -3.51 -4.50 -3.82
C SER A 55 -2.09 -5.05 -3.94
N THR A 56 -1.74 -6.06 -3.14
CA THR A 56 -0.41 -6.68 -3.15
C THR A 56 -0.12 -7.43 -4.45
N TYR A 57 -1.13 -8.05 -5.06
CA TYR A 57 -1.00 -8.82 -6.31
C TYR A 57 -1.41 -8.02 -7.56
N GLY A 58 -1.72 -6.73 -7.43
CA GLY A 58 -2.17 -5.90 -8.54
C GLY A 58 -3.55 -6.29 -9.09
N MET A 59 -4.34 -7.03 -8.31
CA MET A 59 -5.71 -7.37 -8.65
C MET A 59 -6.63 -6.19 -8.35
N LEU A 60 -7.60 -5.96 -9.22
CA LEU A 60 -8.61 -4.94 -8.97
C LEU A 60 -9.69 -5.50 -8.05
N PRO A 61 -9.94 -4.86 -6.90
CA PRO A 61 -11.01 -5.29 -6.04
C PRO A 61 -12.36 -5.13 -6.73
N VAL A 62 -13.18 -6.17 -6.63
CA VAL A 62 -14.60 -6.13 -6.99
C VAL A 62 -15.26 -5.02 -6.16
N SER A 63 -16.22 -4.31 -6.77
CA SER A 63 -16.94 -3.22 -6.13
C SER A 63 -17.42 -3.64 -4.75
N SER A 64 -16.87 -2.99 -3.71
CA SER A 64 -17.38 -3.09 -2.35
C SER A 64 -18.79 -2.50 -2.32
N ASN A 65 -19.72 -3.19 -1.67
CA ASN A 65 -20.95 -2.56 -1.21
C ASN A 65 -20.58 -1.37 -0.30
N GLY A 66 -21.47 -0.37 -0.21
CA GLY A 66 -21.30 0.79 0.68
C GLY A 66 -21.22 0.44 2.18
N MET A 67 -21.31 -0.84 2.55
CA MET A 67 -21.17 -1.33 3.92
C MET A 67 -19.82 -0.98 4.55
N VAL A 68 -18.72 -1.02 3.79
CA VAL A 68 -17.42 -0.57 4.31
C VAL A 68 -17.47 0.92 4.66
N ASP A 69 -18.19 1.72 3.87
CA ASP A 69 -18.35 3.16 4.13
C ASP A 69 -19.18 3.39 5.41
N LEU A 70 -20.27 2.63 5.58
CA LEU A 70 -21.12 2.66 6.78
C LEU A 70 -20.38 2.23 8.05
N ILE A 71 -19.50 1.23 7.96
CA ILE A 71 -18.68 0.74 9.07
C ILE A 71 -17.64 1.77 9.51
N CYS A 72 -17.04 2.44 8.53
CA CYS A 72 -16.02 3.45 8.76
C CYS A 72 -16.58 4.82 9.17
N ASP A 73 -17.90 4.99 9.16
CA ASP A 73 -18.55 6.20 9.66
C ASP A 73 -18.37 6.34 11.19
N GLU A 74 -18.27 7.58 11.66
CA GLU A 74 -18.16 7.89 13.09
C GLU A 74 -19.47 7.58 13.82
N GLU A 75 -20.61 7.77 13.15
CA GLU A 75 -21.95 7.49 13.69
C GLU A 75 -22.38 6.01 13.52
N SER A 76 -21.45 5.13 13.15
CA SER A 76 -21.76 3.73 12.89
C SER A 76 -22.32 3.02 14.13
N ALA A 77 -23.47 2.37 13.99
CA ALA A 77 -24.12 1.59 15.04
C ALA A 77 -23.38 0.28 15.38
N TYR A 78 -22.35 -0.09 14.59
CA TYR A 78 -21.58 -1.31 14.77
C TYR A 78 -20.40 -1.10 15.72
N ASP A 79 -20.28 -1.97 16.72
CA ASP A 79 -19.13 -2.02 17.62
C ASP A 79 -17.94 -2.68 16.91
N ILE A 80 -17.07 -1.86 16.29
CA ILE A 80 -15.90 -2.32 15.54
C ILE A 80 -14.66 -1.63 16.11
N PRO A 81 -13.58 -2.38 16.43
CA PRO A 81 -12.34 -1.81 16.97
C PRO A 81 -11.78 -0.70 16.07
N ILE A 82 -11.29 0.37 16.68
CA ILE A 82 -10.81 1.55 15.96
C ILE A 82 -9.61 1.23 15.07
N GLU A 83 -8.71 0.36 15.52
CA GLU A 83 -7.55 -0.09 14.76
C GLU A 83 -7.98 -0.77 13.46
N MET A 84 -9.06 -1.55 13.53
CA MET A 84 -9.63 -2.22 12.38
C MET A 84 -10.26 -1.23 11.40
N LYS A 85 -10.99 -0.22 11.90
CA LYS A 85 -11.53 0.86 11.08
C LYS A 85 -10.39 1.60 10.35
N HIS A 86 -9.32 1.93 11.06
CA HIS A 86 -8.13 2.57 10.48
C HIS A 86 -7.50 1.74 9.37
N GLN A 87 -7.26 0.45 9.61
CA GLN A 87 -6.71 -0.45 8.60
C GLN A 87 -7.63 -0.60 7.39
N LEU A 88 -8.95 -0.65 7.61
CA LEU A 88 -9.94 -0.74 6.53
C LEU A 88 -9.98 0.53 5.68
N LEU A 89 -9.90 1.70 6.30
CA LEU A 89 -9.79 2.99 5.60
C LEU A 89 -8.54 3.05 4.72
N ILE A 90 -7.37 2.66 5.27
CA ILE A 90 -6.10 2.61 4.52
C ILE A 90 -6.18 1.62 3.36
N ALA A 91 -6.67 0.39 3.61
CA ALA A 91 -6.75 -0.64 2.60
C ALA A 91 -7.74 -0.27 1.48
N ARG A 92 -8.87 0.36 1.83
CA ARG A 92 -9.84 0.90 0.86
C ARG A 92 -9.21 2.00 0.01
N PHE A 93 -8.44 2.91 0.61
CA PHE A 93 -7.73 3.94 -0.13
C PHE A 93 -6.69 3.34 -1.09
N SER A 94 -5.88 2.38 -0.66
CA SER A 94 -4.92 1.66 -1.53
C SER A 94 -5.64 0.97 -2.71
N ALA A 95 -6.72 0.24 -2.44
CA ALA A 95 -7.57 -0.40 -3.45
C ALA A 95 -8.12 0.61 -4.48
N ARG A 96 -8.59 1.76 -4.01
CA ARG A 96 -9.12 2.85 -4.83
C ARG A 96 -8.02 3.46 -5.71
N THR A 97 -6.86 3.76 -5.14
CA THR A 97 -5.68 4.25 -5.86
C THR A 97 -5.30 3.28 -6.99
N ASN A 98 -5.17 1.97 -6.70
CA ASN A 98 -4.86 0.97 -7.72
C ASN A 98 -5.89 0.94 -8.84
N LYS A 99 -7.18 1.07 -8.51
CA LYS A 99 -8.28 1.08 -9.49
C LYS A 99 -8.28 2.31 -10.39
N TYR A 100 -8.01 3.49 -9.85
CA TYR A 100 -7.88 4.69 -10.68
C TYR A 100 -6.66 4.57 -11.57
N MET A 101 -5.51 4.19 -11.01
CA MET A 101 -4.28 4.12 -11.79
C MET A 101 -4.32 3.02 -12.84
N SER A 102 -4.93 1.85 -12.59
CA SER A 102 -5.08 0.82 -13.64
C SER A 102 -5.96 1.28 -14.81
N ARG A 103 -6.97 2.11 -14.54
CA ARG A 103 -7.89 2.64 -15.55
C ARG A 103 -7.26 3.79 -16.32
N SER A 104 -6.47 4.61 -15.64
CA SER A 104 -5.73 5.73 -16.22
C SER A 104 -4.46 5.29 -16.95
N MET A 105 -3.94 4.08 -16.68
CA MET A 105 -2.67 3.58 -17.21
C MET A 105 -2.78 2.30 -18.05
N PRO A 106 -3.49 2.27 -19.19
CA PRO A 106 -3.48 1.12 -20.07
C PRO A 106 -2.30 1.18 -21.06
N PHE A 107 -1.04 1.16 -20.57
CA PHE A 107 0.26 0.91 -21.26
C PHE A 107 0.62 1.47 -22.68
N LEU A 108 -0.28 1.85 -23.60
CA LEU A 108 0.02 2.05 -25.04
C LEU A 108 -0.94 3.00 -25.78
N ARG A 109 -1.59 3.96 -25.10
CA ARG A 109 -2.16 5.10 -25.85
C ARG A 109 -1.07 6.14 -25.96
N GLU A 110 -0.42 6.19 -27.11
CA GLU A 110 0.49 7.26 -27.54
C GLU A 110 -0.03 8.61 -27.00
N ARG A 111 0.59 9.14 -25.94
CA ARG A 111 0.29 10.46 -25.36
C ARG A 111 -1.07 10.58 -24.64
N THR A 112 -1.29 9.89 -23.52
CA THR A 112 -2.20 10.48 -22.51
C THR A 112 -1.67 11.85 -22.08
N CYS A 113 -2.55 12.85 -22.03
CA CYS A 113 -2.20 14.21 -21.65
C CYS A 113 -1.67 14.19 -20.21
N SER A 114 -0.39 14.51 -19.99
CA SER A 114 0.24 14.60 -18.64
C SER A 114 -0.63 15.35 -17.62
N LYS A 115 -1.47 16.29 -18.09
CA LYS A 115 -2.44 17.04 -17.28
C LYS A 115 -3.54 16.18 -16.64
N GLU A 116 -4.07 15.15 -17.33
CA GLU A 116 -5.14 14.30 -16.78
C GLU A 116 -4.61 13.39 -15.67
N THR A 117 -3.47 12.74 -15.90
CA THR A 117 -2.79 11.92 -14.89
C THR A 117 -2.37 12.77 -13.70
N SER A 118 -1.81 13.96 -13.94
CA SER A 118 -1.45 14.89 -12.86
C SER A 118 -2.67 15.36 -12.06
N GLY A 119 -3.83 15.54 -12.69
CA GLY A 119 -5.06 15.92 -12.00
C GLY A 119 -5.59 14.81 -11.09
N ILE A 120 -5.61 13.56 -11.57
CA ILE A 120 -6.02 12.40 -10.78
C ILE A 120 -5.07 12.18 -9.60
N LEU A 121 -3.76 12.30 -9.81
CA LEU A 121 -2.79 12.17 -8.72
C LEU A 121 -2.98 13.26 -7.67
N GLY A 122 -3.21 14.51 -8.07
CA GLY A 122 -3.50 15.59 -7.12
C GLY A 122 -4.78 15.36 -6.28
N LEU A 123 -5.83 14.78 -6.89
CA LEU A 123 -7.04 14.39 -6.14
C LEU A 123 -6.74 13.27 -5.14
N LEU A 124 -5.97 12.26 -5.54
CA LEU A 124 -5.59 11.17 -4.66
C LEU A 124 -4.65 11.62 -3.53
N GLU A 125 -3.76 12.59 -3.78
CA GLU A 125 -2.92 13.22 -2.75
C GLU A 125 -3.76 13.99 -1.73
N GLN A 126 -4.80 14.69 -2.19
CA GLN A 126 -5.74 15.37 -1.30
C GLN A 126 -6.49 14.35 -0.43
N GLU A 127 -7.03 13.30 -1.04
CA GLU A 127 -7.70 12.20 -0.30
C GLU A 127 -6.76 11.51 0.69
N TYR A 128 -5.49 11.29 0.32
CA TYR A 128 -4.47 10.74 1.22
C TYR A 128 -4.20 11.69 2.41
N SER A 129 -4.14 12.99 2.14
CA SER A 129 -3.93 14.02 3.17
C SER A 129 -5.14 14.16 4.11
N ASP A 130 -6.35 13.99 3.59
CA ASP A 130 -7.59 13.91 4.38
C ASP A 130 -7.58 12.64 5.25
N LEU A 131 -7.19 11.49 4.68
CA LEU A 131 -7.04 10.23 5.42
C LEU A 131 -6.03 10.37 6.56
N CYS A 132 -4.84 10.91 6.31
CA CYS A 132 -3.83 11.14 7.35
C CYS A 132 -4.34 12.03 8.49
N ARG A 133 -5.16 13.05 8.17
CA ARG A 133 -5.77 13.92 9.18
C ARG A 133 -6.88 13.21 9.97
N GLY A 134 -7.70 12.41 9.29
CA GLY A 134 -8.83 11.70 9.88
C GLY A 134 -8.43 10.56 10.83
N LEU A 135 -7.29 9.91 10.61
CA LEU A 135 -6.82 8.81 11.46
C LEU A 135 -6.27 9.26 12.83
N GLY A 136 -6.09 10.57 13.05
CA GLY A 136 -5.67 11.14 14.33
C GLY A 136 -4.22 10.79 14.74
N GLN A 137 -3.88 11.09 16.00
CA GLN A 137 -2.50 10.97 16.52
C GLN A 137 -2.18 9.62 17.21
N ALA A 138 -3.19 8.78 17.46
CA ALA A 138 -3.03 7.50 18.17
C ALA A 138 -3.03 6.30 17.21
N LEU A 139 -2.08 6.27 16.28
CA LEU A 139 -1.90 5.13 15.39
C LEU A 139 -1.02 4.06 16.06
N THR A 140 -1.39 2.79 15.89
CA THR A 140 -0.45 1.69 16.19
C THR A 140 0.71 1.72 15.20
N ALA A 141 1.87 1.16 15.58
CA ALA A 141 3.04 1.10 14.72
C ALA A 141 2.75 0.39 13.38
N GLU A 142 1.95 -0.67 13.43
CA GLU A 142 1.53 -1.44 12.26
C GLU A 142 0.66 -0.60 11.31
N THR A 143 -0.27 0.16 11.88
CA THR A 143 -1.18 1.01 11.11
C THR A 143 -0.42 2.18 10.49
N GLU A 144 0.56 2.75 11.20
CA GLU A 144 1.47 3.76 10.66
C GLU A 144 2.30 3.22 9.48
N ILE A 145 2.84 2.00 9.59
CA ILE A 145 3.56 1.33 8.49
C ILE A 145 2.65 1.17 7.27
N LEU A 146 1.40 0.71 7.46
CA LEU A 146 0.43 0.55 6.38
C LEU A 146 0.08 1.89 5.72
N LEU A 147 -0.08 2.95 6.52
CA LEU A 147 -0.37 4.30 6.03
C LEU A 147 0.78 4.82 5.17
N ILE A 148 2.01 4.80 5.68
CA ILE A 148 3.21 5.23 4.95
C ILE A 148 3.40 4.41 3.67
N GLY A 149 3.26 3.09 3.76
CA GLY A 149 3.39 2.19 2.61
C GLY A 149 2.38 2.50 1.50
N THR A 150 1.15 2.85 1.89
CA THR A 150 0.10 3.29 0.95
C THR A 150 0.42 4.66 0.33
N GLY A 151 1.03 5.57 1.09
CA GLY A 151 1.58 6.81 0.57
C GLY A 151 2.61 6.54 -0.52
N ILE A 152 3.63 5.72 -0.25
CA ILE A 152 4.65 5.37 -1.27
C ILE A 152 4.00 4.78 -2.52
N GLN A 153 3.02 3.89 -2.35
CA GLN A 153 2.28 3.30 -3.47
C GLN A 153 1.60 4.36 -4.34
N LEU A 154 0.99 5.39 -3.75
CA LEU A 154 0.44 6.53 -4.50
C LEU A 154 1.55 7.29 -5.25
N TYR A 155 2.61 7.68 -4.55
CA TYR A 155 3.63 8.56 -5.12
C TYR A 155 4.52 7.88 -6.17
N VAL A 156 4.66 6.56 -6.14
CA VAL A 156 5.35 5.78 -7.19
C VAL A 156 4.75 6.06 -8.57
N PHE A 157 3.46 6.39 -8.67
CA PHE A 157 2.83 6.71 -9.94
C PHE A 157 3.36 8.00 -10.59
N TYR A 158 3.98 8.92 -9.85
CA TYR A 158 4.69 10.06 -10.43
C TYR A 158 5.92 9.65 -11.27
N LEU A 159 6.48 8.45 -11.05
CA LEU A 159 7.53 7.91 -11.93
C LEU A 159 7.01 7.63 -13.34
N LEU A 160 5.69 7.40 -13.47
CA LEU A 160 5.04 7.11 -14.75
C LEU A 160 4.57 8.38 -15.47
N ASP A 161 4.48 9.53 -14.78
CA ASP A 161 4.29 10.82 -15.43
C ASP A 161 5.59 11.22 -16.15
N THR A 162 5.48 11.48 -17.45
CA THR A 162 6.60 11.92 -18.30
C THR A 162 6.71 13.45 -18.37
N GLY A 163 5.75 14.17 -17.78
CA GLY A 163 5.80 15.62 -17.65
C GLY A 163 6.94 16.10 -16.75
N GLN A 164 7.37 17.34 -16.94
CA GLN A 164 8.36 18.02 -16.08
C GLN A 164 7.67 19.00 -15.12
N SER A 165 6.50 18.62 -14.60
CA SER A 165 5.71 19.48 -13.72
C SER A 165 6.38 19.64 -12.35
N LEU A 166 6.17 20.79 -11.70
CA LEU A 166 6.63 21.02 -10.33
C LEU A 166 5.97 20.02 -9.36
N ALA A 167 4.69 19.70 -9.58
CA ALA A 167 3.95 18.71 -8.80
C ALA A 167 4.64 17.34 -8.82
N ARG A 168 5.05 16.86 -9.99
CA ARG A 168 5.80 15.61 -10.12
C ARG A 168 7.10 15.65 -9.34
N LYS A 169 7.86 16.75 -9.45
CA LYS A 169 9.11 16.92 -8.70
C LYS A 169 8.88 16.83 -7.19
N ILE A 170 7.89 17.57 -6.68
CA ILE A 170 7.54 17.55 -5.25
C ILE A 170 7.09 16.15 -4.82
N GLY A 171 6.22 15.49 -5.59
CA GLY A 171 5.73 14.15 -5.29
C GLY A 171 6.84 13.11 -5.24
N LEU A 172 7.79 13.15 -6.18
CA LEU A 172 8.94 12.24 -6.19
C LEU A 172 9.87 12.44 -4.99
N LEU A 173 10.18 13.69 -4.64
CA LEU A 173 11.01 14.00 -3.47
C LEU A 173 10.30 13.59 -2.18
N GLY A 174 8.99 13.86 -2.05
CA GLY A 174 8.19 13.41 -0.92
C GLY A 174 8.17 11.88 -0.78
N ALA A 175 8.02 11.15 -1.89
CA ALA A 175 8.09 9.69 -1.84
C ALA A 175 9.45 9.14 -1.41
N PHE A 176 10.54 9.83 -1.72
CA PHE A 176 11.87 9.43 -1.26
C PHE A 176 11.95 9.49 0.27
N ASP A 177 11.44 10.55 0.88
CA ASP A 177 11.39 10.68 2.33
C ASP A 177 10.40 9.69 2.96
N PHE A 178 9.26 9.42 2.32
CA PHE A 178 8.35 8.35 2.74
C PHE A 178 9.03 6.98 2.69
N ALA A 179 9.79 6.67 1.64
CA ALA A 179 10.52 5.40 1.49
C ALA A 179 11.53 5.19 2.63
N LYS A 180 12.33 6.22 2.95
CA LYS A 180 13.23 6.18 4.11
C LYS A 180 12.45 6.00 5.41
N SER A 181 11.38 6.75 5.60
CA SER A 181 10.55 6.70 6.82
C SER A 181 9.92 5.32 7.03
N LEU A 182 9.41 4.69 5.97
CA LEU A 182 8.86 3.34 6.02
C LEU A 182 9.91 2.33 6.49
N ILE A 183 11.10 2.37 5.88
CA ILE A 183 12.18 1.44 6.19
C ILE A 183 12.62 1.61 7.65
N ASN A 184 12.74 2.85 8.12
CA ASN A 184 13.09 3.15 9.51
C ASN A 184 12.03 2.63 10.48
N LYS A 185 10.73 2.82 10.17
CA LYS A 185 9.62 2.30 11.00
C LYS A 185 9.59 0.78 11.06
N LEU A 186 9.80 0.12 9.91
CA LEU A 186 9.93 -1.34 9.85
C LEU A 186 11.12 -1.83 10.68
N GLN A 187 12.27 -1.16 10.61
CA GLN A 187 13.44 -1.50 11.42
C GLN A 187 13.18 -1.33 12.92
N GLN A 188 12.53 -0.23 13.33
CA GLN A 188 12.19 0.02 14.73
C GLN A 188 11.22 -1.04 15.28
N LEU A 189 10.20 -1.39 14.51
CA LEU A 189 9.24 -2.42 14.90
C LEU A 189 9.89 -3.82 14.92
N ASP A 190 10.79 -4.12 13.98
CA ASP A 190 11.53 -5.39 13.98
C ASP A 190 12.49 -5.51 15.17
N ALA A 191 13.16 -4.42 15.55
CA ALA A 191 14.07 -4.40 16.69
C ALA A 191 13.35 -4.65 18.03
N THR A 192 12.08 -4.29 18.12
CA THR A 192 11.29 -4.41 19.36
C THR A 192 10.45 -5.68 19.42
N ALA A 193 9.90 -6.12 18.28
CA ALA A 193 8.90 -7.20 18.23
C ALA A 193 9.27 -8.38 17.33
N ASP A 194 10.46 -8.38 16.70
CA ASP A 194 10.85 -9.40 15.71
C ASP A 194 9.82 -9.54 14.57
N ILE A 195 9.17 -8.41 14.22
CA ILE A 195 7.96 -8.42 13.41
C ILE A 195 8.20 -9.00 12.03
N ILE A 196 9.40 -8.85 11.45
CA ILE A 196 9.68 -9.25 10.07
C ILE A 196 9.47 -10.75 9.87
N LYS A 197 9.80 -11.58 10.87
CA LYS A 197 9.62 -13.03 10.81
C LYS A 197 8.15 -13.47 10.77
N TYR A 198 7.27 -12.67 11.35
CA TYR A 198 5.83 -12.98 11.50
C TYR A 198 4.95 -12.04 10.69
N SER A 199 5.56 -11.12 9.95
CA SER A 199 4.84 -10.03 9.27
C SER A 199 4.00 -10.54 8.11
N PRO A 200 2.89 -9.85 7.81
CA PRO A 200 2.19 -10.06 6.56
C PRO A 200 3.12 -9.81 5.37
N PHE A 201 2.94 -10.58 4.30
CA PHE A 201 3.72 -10.47 3.07
C PHE A 201 3.67 -9.06 2.42
N SER A 202 2.68 -8.24 2.77
CA SER A 202 2.61 -6.83 2.37
C SER A 202 3.81 -6.00 2.86
N TYR A 203 4.37 -6.27 4.04
CA TYR A 203 5.51 -5.52 4.57
C TYR A 203 6.77 -5.75 3.72
N PHE A 204 7.02 -7.00 3.33
CA PHE A 204 8.06 -7.36 2.37
C PHE A 204 7.89 -6.57 1.05
N ARG A 205 6.66 -6.47 0.54
CA ARG A 205 6.37 -5.74 -0.72
C ARG A 205 6.57 -4.24 -0.58
N MET A 206 6.13 -3.65 0.53
CA MET A 206 6.33 -2.23 0.82
C MET A 206 7.83 -1.89 0.96
N ALA A 207 8.59 -2.71 1.69
CA ALA A 207 10.04 -2.54 1.82
C ALA A 207 10.77 -2.67 0.46
N THR A 208 10.34 -3.64 -0.36
CA THR A 208 10.87 -3.82 -1.73
C THR A 208 10.57 -2.60 -2.59
N LEU A 209 9.34 -2.08 -2.55
CA LEU A 209 8.93 -0.90 -3.29
C LEU A 209 9.74 0.34 -2.87
N ALA A 210 9.93 0.55 -1.58
CA ALA A 210 10.74 1.64 -1.04
C ALA A 210 12.21 1.54 -1.49
N ALA A 211 12.81 0.35 -1.42
CA ALA A 211 14.19 0.12 -1.87
C ALA A 211 14.36 0.41 -3.37
N LEU A 212 13.44 -0.08 -4.21
CA LEU A 212 13.43 0.21 -5.65
C LEU A 212 13.24 1.71 -5.94
N PHE A 213 12.40 2.39 -5.17
CA PHE A 213 12.16 3.82 -5.35
C PHE A 213 13.41 4.64 -5.04
N ILE A 214 14.09 4.34 -3.92
CA ILE A 214 15.36 4.98 -3.54
C ILE A 214 16.40 4.77 -4.65
N LEU A 215 16.61 3.52 -5.06
CA LEU A 215 17.50 3.16 -6.16
C LEU A 215 17.18 3.98 -7.43
N ARG A 216 15.90 4.04 -7.80
CA ARG A 216 15.47 4.73 -9.03
C ARG A 216 15.73 6.23 -8.98
N LEU A 217 15.51 6.90 -7.84
CA LEU A 217 15.75 8.34 -7.74
C LEU A 217 17.24 8.68 -7.63
N GLU A 218 18.04 7.86 -6.97
CA GLU A 218 19.49 8.06 -6.94
C GLU A 218 20.13 7.91 -8.33
N ASP A 219 19.52 7.16 -9.25
CA ASP A 219 19.95 7.02 -10.66
C ASP A 219 19.34 8.08 -11.61
N SER A 220 18.72 9.11 -11.06
CA SER A 220 17.97 10.09 -11.86
C SER A 220 18.58 11.49 -11.78
N SER A 221 18.05 12.40 -12.59
CA SER A 221 18.37 13.83 -12.49
C SER A 221 17.99 14.47 -11.15
N PHE A 222 17.24 13.77 -10.29
CA PHE A 222 16.88 14.22 -8.94
C PHE A 222 17.97 13.93 -7.89
N VAL A 223 19.07 13.24 -8.23
CA VAL A 223 20.13 12.88 -7.27
C VAL A 223 20.69 14.08 -6.49
N GLY A 224 20.80 15.25 -7.13
CA GLY A 224 21.28 16.48 -6.47
C GLY A 224 20.26 17.16 -5.54
N LEU A 225 19.05 16.61 -5.43
CA LEU A 225 17.94 17.16 -4.65
C LEU A 225 17.48 16.23 -3.53
N VAL A 226 18.08 15.03 -3.43
CA VAL A 226 17.77 14.05 -2.41
C VAL A 226 18.97 13.85 -1.49
N ASP A 227 18.67 13.44 -0.26
CA ASP A 227 19.69 13.00 0.70
C ASP A 227 20.20 11.61 0.30
N VAL A 228 21.27 11.59 -0.50
CA VAL A 228 21.89 10.37 -1.06
C VAL A 228 22.47 9.48 0.03
N ASP A 229 23.05 10.05 1.09
CA ASP A 229 23.66 9.24 2.16
C ASP A 229 22.59 8.58 3.03
N GLY A 230 21.53 9.32 3.37
CA GLY A 230 20.35 8.72 4.02
C GLY A 230 19.64 7.70 3.14
N GLY A 231 19.58 7.93 1.82
CA GLY A 231 19.05 6.98 0.84
C GLY A 231 19.80 5.65 0.85
N LYS A 232 21.13 5.69 0.76
CA LYS A 232 22.01 4.52 0.87
C LYS A 232 21.83 3.75 2.17
N GLN A 233 21.75 4.47 3.30
CA GLN A 233 21.54 3.82 4.61
C GLN A 233 20.19 3.12 4.68
N ALA A 234 19.13 3.78 4.21
CA ALA A 234 17.81 3.17 4.14
C ALA A 234 17.79 1.96 3.18
N PHE A 235 18.41 2.06 2.01
CA PHE A 235 18.52 0.95 1.07
C PHE A 235 19.21 -0.27 1.67
N ASN A 236 20.35 -0.09 2.35
CA ASN A 236 21.04 -1.16 3.05
C ASN A 236 20.20 -1.76 4.18
N THR A 237 19.47 -0.92 4.92
CA THR A 237 18.55 -1.37 5.98
C THR A 237 17.43 -2.21 5.38
N ALA A 238 16.85 -1.80 4.25
CA ALA A 238 15.86 -2.59 3.53
C ALA A 238 16.43 -3.95 3.10
N LEU A 239 17.66 -4.00 2.57
CA LEU A 239 18.30 -5.28 2.23
C LEU A 239 18.43 -6.22 3.44
N MET A 240 18.77 -5.69 4.62
CA MET A 240 18.83 -6.50 5.84
C MET A 240 17.44 -7.04 6.22
N LEU A 241 16.41 -6.19 6.20
CA LEU A 241 15.03 -6.60 6.51
C LEU A 241 14.52 -7.66 5.51
N LEU A 242 14.78 -7.49 4.21
CA LEU A 242 14.38 -8.45 3.18
C LEU A 242 15.08 -9.81 3.34
N ARG A 243 16.37 -9.81 3.70
CA ARG A 243 17.10 -11.06 4.01
C ARG A 243 16.55 -11.74 5.25
N ARG A 244 16.16 -10.97 6.26
CA ARG A 244 15.56 -11.50 7.50
C ARG A 244 14.15 -12.05 7.28
N ALA A 245 13.43 -11.55 6.28
CA ALA A 245 12.13 -12.09 5.87
C ALA A 245 12.25 -13.42 5.11
N SER A 246 13.47 -13.83 4.72
CA SER A 246 13.72 -15.10 4.03
C SER A 246 13.64 -16.26 5.02
N LEU A 247 12.85 -17.27 4.70
CA LEU A 247 12.65 -18.49 5.49
C LEU A 247 13.38 -19.69 4.89
N GLU A 248 13.55 -19.71 3.57
CA GLU A 248 14.20 -20.81 2.84
C GLU A 248 15.19 -20.26 1.82
N ASP A 249 16.23 -21.04 1.53
CA ASP A 249 17.16 -20.66 0.46
C ASP A 249 16.42 -20.55 -0.87
N ASN A 250 16.77 -19.51 -1.62
CA ASN A 250 16.16 -19.17 -2.90
C ASN A 250 14.65 -18.85 -2.86
N ASP A 251 14.09 -18.54 -1.69
CA ASP A 251 12.74 -18.00 -1.59
C ASP A 251 12.62 -16.59 -2.19
N LEU A 252 11.40 -16.04 -2.20
CA LEU A 252 11.16 -14.75 -2.84
C LEU A 252 11.90 -13.58 -2.14
N PRO A 253 11.84 -13.41 -0.80
CA PRO A 253 12.62 -12.38 -0.13
C PRO A 253 14.13 -12.49 -0.34
N GLY A 254 14.68 -13.71 -0.26
CA GLY A 254 16.08 -14.00 -0.51
C GLY A 254 16.51 -13.59 -1.93
N ARG A 255 15.76 -14.01 -2.95
CA ARG A 255 16.02 -13.63 -4.36
C ARG A 255 15.88 -12.14 -4.60
N THR A 256 14.83 -11.50 -4.07
CA THR A 256 14.63 -10.05 -4.21
C THR A 256 15.80 -9.27 -3.62
N SER A 257 16.34 -9.68 -2.47
CA SER A 257 17.51 -9.03 -1.88
C SER A 257 18.77 -9.15 -2.76
N LYS A 258 18.98 -10.29 -3.42
CA LYS A 258 20.10 -10.51 -4.36
C LYS A 258 19.97 -9.62 -5.59
N ILE A 259 18.78 -9.59 -6.19
CA ILE A 259 18.47 -8.75 -7.37
C ILE A 259 18.71 -7.27 -7.05
N LEU A 260 18.25 -6.79 -5.88
CA LEU A 260 18.45 -5.39 -5.48
C LEU A 260 19.94 -5.03 -5.35
N VAL A 261 20.78 -5.93 -4.82
CA VAL A 261 22.23 -5.72 -4.74
C VAL A 261 22.87 -5.65 -6.13
N GLU A 262 22.46 -6.52 -7.05
CA GLU A 262 22.95 -6.52 -8.43
C GLU A 262 22.56 -5.23 -9.16
N LEU A 263 21.31 -4.78 -9.02
CA LEU A 263 20.83 -3.53 -9.61
C LEU A 263 21.61 -2.31 -9.07
N TRP A 264 21.82 -2.26 -7.75
CA TRP A 264 22.63 -1.21 -7.12
C TRP A 264 24.06 -1.17 -7.67
N SER A 265 24.67 -2.35 -7.83
CA SER A 265 26.03 -2.48 -8.36
C SER A 265 26.12 -2.06 -9.83
N ALA A 266 25.13 -2.44 -10.63
CA ALA A 266 25.04 -2.06 -12.04
C ALA A 266 24.91 -0.54 -12.22
N GLN A 267 24.11 0.12 -11.38
CA GLN A 267 24.00 1.59 -11.36
C GLN A 267 25.34 2.26 -11.05
N ALA A 268 26.06 1.76 -10.04
CA ALA A 268 27.36 2.30 -9.68
C ALA A 268 28.40 2.14 -10.80
N ALA A 269 28.32 1.06 -11.58
CA ALA A 269 29.16 0.86 -12.76
C ALA A 269 28.77 1.83 -13.89
N HIS A 270 27.48 2.02 -14.15
CA HIS A 270 26.97 2.95 -15.17
C HIS A 270 27.42 4.40 -14.89
N GLY A 271 27.30 4.87 -13.64
CA GLY A 271 27.75 6.20 -13.24
C GLY A 271 29.27 6.41 -13.35
N ARG A 272 30.08 5.34 -13.31
CA ARG A 272 31.53 5.43 -13.56
C ARG A 272 31.86 5.54 -15.05
N VAL A 273 31.10 4.88 -15.92
CA VAL A 273 31.30 4.94 -17.38
C VAL A 273 30.94 6.33 -17.92
N VAL A 274 29.83 6.92 -17.48
CA VAL A 274 29.41 8.27 -17.90
C VAL A 274 30.43 9.33 -17.46
N LYS A 275 30.95 9.25 -16.23
CA LYS A 275 31.98 10.18 -15.73
C LYS A 275 33.37 10.01 -16.36
N SER A 276 33.62 8.93 -17.11
CA SER A 276 34.89 8.71 -17.82
C SER A 276 34.88 9.23 -19.25
N LEU A 277 33.72 9.71 -19.72
CA LEU A 277 33.49 10.25 -21.06
C LEU A 277 33.32 11.79 -21.07
N ASP A 278 33.33 12.42 -19.89
CA ASP A 278 33.39 13.87 -19.66
C ASP A 278 34.80 14.29 -19.21
#